data_AF-A0A356ERE0-F1
#
_entry.id   AF-A0A356ERE0-F1
#
_cell.length_a   1.000
_cell.length_b   1.000
_cell.length_c   1.000
_cell.angle_alpha   90.00
_cell.angle_beta   90.00
_cell.angle_gamma   90.00
#
_symmetry.space_group_name_H-M   'P 1'
#
loop_
_entity.id
_entity.type
_entity.pdbx_description
1 polymer ?
#
loop_
_entity_poly.entity_id
_entity_poly.type
_entity_poly.pdbx_seq_one_letter_code
_entity_poly.pdbx_strand_id
1 'polypeptide(L)'
;MLIDVPKIKDRVAEKSELIHRLQGELHKAIVGQEEMLSRLLVGLLTQGHILLEGVPGLAKTTAIKSLAEALDTGFQRIQFTPDLLPADLVGTMIYRPSDGSFTTRKGPIFSNFILADEINRAPSKVQSALLEAMQEHQVTIGETTYPLEGLFLVMATQNPIEQEGTYPLPEAQVDRFMLKVKITYPQPAEERKVLDMALGDAPMPIRPVASPSEIAEMQEVVKMVYIDDQVRDYILNLVRATRRPADFGLKELEPLIDFGGSPRASIYLGTGSRAVAFLAGRGYVTPQDVKDIAQDVL
;
A
#
# COMPACT_ATOMS: atom_id res chain seq x y z
N MET A 1 -26.37 19.25 1.73
CA MET A 1 -26.41 18.81 0.31
C MET A 1 -26.83 17.35 0.30
N LEU A 2 -27.93 17.02 -0.38
CA LEU A 2 -28.30 15.62 -0.61
C LEU A 2 -27.21 15.00 -1.51
N ILE A 3 -26.49 14.01 -0.98
CA ILE A 3 -25.49 13.27 -1.75
C ILE A 3 -26.24 12.38 -2.73
N ASP A 4 -25.99 12.55 -4.03
CA ASP A 4 -26.65 11.82 -5.10
C ASP A 4 -25.93 10.49 -5.36
N VAL A 5 -26.27 9.48 -4.55
CA VAL A 5 -25.71 8.12 -4.64
C VAL A 5 -25.86 7.50 -6.04
N PRO A 6 -27.00 7.66 -6.75
CA PRO A 6 -27.11 7.25 -8.15
C PRO A 6 -26.02 7.83 -9.05
N LYS A 7 -25.75 9.14 -8.99
CA LYS A 7 -24.68 9.76 -9.79
C LYS A 7 -23.29 9.23 -9.44
N ILE A 8 -23.04 8.95 -8.16
CA ILE A 8 -21.77 8.33 -7.74
C ILE A 8 -21.66 6.94 -8.35
N LYS A 9 -22.73 6.13 -8.30
CA LYS A 9 -22.75 4.80 -8.90
C LYS A 9 -22.44 4.83 -10.39
N ASP A 10 -22.98 5.79 -11.13
CA ASP A 10 -22.70 5.94 -12.57
C ASP A 10 -21.22 6.24 -12.82
N ARG A 11 -20.60 7.13 -12.01
CA ARG A 11 -19.15 7.40 -12.07
C ARG A 11 -18.31 6.17 -11.72
N VAL A 12 -18.73 5.39 -10.73
CA VAL A 12 -18.05 4.13 -10.38
C VAL A 12 -18.13 3.16 -11.56
N ALA A 13 -19.32 2.99 -12.15
CA ALA A 13 -19.53 2.10 -13.29
C ALA A 13 -18.69 2.49 -14.51
N GLU A 14 -18.55 3.80 -14.79
CA GLU A 14 -17.68 4.31 -15.87
C GLU A 14 -16.22 3.87 -15.67
N LYS A 15 -15.74 3.86 -14.42
CA LYS A 15 -14.35 3.50 -14.11
C LYS A 15 -14.14 1.99 -13.89
N SER A 16 -15.21 1.22 -13.65
CA SER A 16 -15.14 -0.23 -13.43
C SER A 16 -14.50 -1.00 -14.59
N GLU A 17 -14.72 -0.59 -15.84
CA GLU A 17 -14.11 -1.25 -16.99
C GLU A 17 -12.57 -1.19 -16.95
N LEU A 18 -12.01 -0.03 -16.57
CA LEU A 18 -10.56 0.13 -16.44
C LEU A 18 -10.00 -0.70 -15.28
N ILE A 19 -10.72 -0.81 -14.16
CA ILE A 19 -10.34 -1.71 -13.05
C ILE A 19 -10.31 -3.17 -13.51
N HIS A 20 -11.33 -3.63 -14.24
CA HIS A 20 -11.37 -5.00 -14.74
C HIS A 20 -10.24 -5.29 -15.73
N ARG A 21 -9.90 -4.33 -16.59
CA ARG A 21 -8.72 -4.44 -17.47
C ARG A 21 -7.42 -4.55 -16.65
N LEU A 22 -7.26 -3.70 -15.64
CA LEU A 22 -6.10 -3.72 -14.75
C LEU A 22 -5.98 -5.05 -13.99
N GLN A 23 -7.05 -5.52 -13.37
CA GLN A 23 -7.10 -6.82 -12.69
C GLN A 23 -6.74 -7.96 -13.66
N GLY A 24 -7.33 -7.96 -14.85
CA GLY A 24 -7.07 -8.96 -15.88
C GLY A 24 -5.60 -9.02 -16.32
N GLU A 25 -4.91 -7.88 -16.41
CA GLU A 25 -3.45 -7.88 -16.66
C GLU A 25 -2.67 -8.45 -15.48
N LEU A 26 -2.99 -8.04 -14.25
CA LEU A 26 -2.30 -8.53 -13.05
C LEU A 26 -2.46 -10.04 -12.84
N HIS A 27 -3.63 -10.60 -13.15
CA HIS A 27 -3.90 -12.04 -13.10
C HIS A 27 -3.09 -12.88 -14.11
N LYS A 28 -2.47 -12.26 -15.11
CA LYS A 28 -1.54 -12.98 -16.01
C LYS A 28 -0.22 -13.32 -15.34
N ALA A 29 0.23 -12.49 -14.40
CA ALA A 29 1.53 -12.63 -13.74
C ALA A 29 1.43 -13.22 -12.32
N ILE A 30 0.25 -13.18 -11.70
CA ILE A 30 0.05 -13.57 -10.31
C ILE A 30 -1.10 -14.56 -10.22
N VAL A 31 -0.85 -15.68 -9.55
CA VAL A 31 -1.84 -16.73 -9.34
C VAL A 31 -1.97 -17.02 -7.86
N GLY A 32 -3.22 -17.10 -7.37
CA GLY A 32 -3.53 -17.51 -5.99
C GLY A 32 -3.17 -16.49 -4.91
N GLN A 33 -3.15 -15.20 -5.27
CA GLN A 33 -2.85 -14.10 -4.34
C GLN A 33 -3.88 -12.98 -4.48
N GLU A 34 -5.16 -13.35 -4.52
CA GLU A 34 -6.28 -12.42 -4.71
C GLU A 34 -6.35 -11.36 -3.60
N GLU A 35 -6.05 -11.76 -2.36
CA GLU A 35 -6.03 -10.84 -1.22
C GLU A 35 -4.93 -9.79 -1.38
N MET A 36 -3.69 -10.20 -1.67
CA MET A 36 -2.58 -9.27 -1.92
C MET A 36 -2.90 -8.31 -3.07
N LEU A 37 -3.48 -8.82 -4.17
CA LEU A 37 -3.89 -8.00 -5.31
C LEU A 37 -4.97 -6.99 -4.94
N SER A 38 -6.00 -7.44 -4.22
CA SER A 38 -7.06 -6.57 -3.71
C SER A 38 -6.49 -5.45 -2.83
N ARG A 39 -5.58 -5.78 -1.91
CA ARG A 39 -4.95 -4.78 -1.02
C ARG A 39 -4.02 -3.83 -1.77
N LEU A 40 -3.32 -4.32 -2.79
CA LEU A 40 -2.50 -3.48 -3.66
C LEU A 40 -3.35 -2.44 -4.41
N LEU A 41 -4.51 -2.84 -4.93
CA LEU A 41 -5.46 -1.93 -5.57
C LEU A 41 -6.08 -0.95 -4.56
N VAL A 42 -6.41 -1.41 -3.34
CA VAL A 42 -6.88 -0.50 -2.27
C VAL A 42 -5.81 0.55 -1.96
N GLY A 43 -4.56 0.15 -1.76
CA GLY A 43 -3.45 1.09 -1.53
C GLY A 43 -3.28 2.09 -2.67
N LEU A 44 -3.33 1.62 -3.92
CA LEU A 44 -3.28 2.48 -5.11
C LEU A 44 -4.41 3.51 -5.13
N LEU A 45 -5.66 3.08 -4.92
CA LEU A 45 -6.86 3.90 -5.00
C LEU A 45 -7.02 4.87 -3.83
N THR A 46 -6.32 4.63 -2.73
CA THR A 46 -6.38 5.45 -1.52
C THR A 46 -5.11 6.24 -1.26
N GLN A 47 -4.09 6.06 -2.10
CA GLN A 47 -2.73 6.57 -1.88
C GLN A 47 -2.14 6.08 -0.53
N GLY A 48 -2.58 4.90 -0.08
CA GLY A 48 -2.15 4.29 1.17
C GLY A 48 -1.00 3.31 0.95
N HIS A 49 0.05 3.43 1.75
CA HIS A 49 1.19 2.52 1.72
C HIS A 49 0.91 1.19 2.41
N ILE A 50 1.60 0.14 1.98
CA ILE A 50 1.33 -1.24 2.40
C ILE A 50 2.56 -1.85 3.05
N LEU A 51 2.38 -2.47 4.21
CA LEU A 51 3.37 -3.29 4.89
C LEU A 51 3.00 -4.76 4.70
N LEU A 52 3.83 -5.52 4.00
CA LEU A 52 3.65 -6.95 3.76
C LEU A 52 4.48 -7.77 4.73
N GLU A 53 3.82 -8.51 5.60
CA GLU A 53 4.45 -9.52 6.44
C GLU A 53 4.28 -10.89 5.77
N GLY A 54 5.36 -11.59 5.51
CA GLY A 54 5.26 -12.93 4.95
C GLY A 54 6.59 -13.47 4.46
N VAL A 55 6.61 -14.77 4.19
CA VAL A 55 7.80 -15.50 3.76
C VAL A 55 8.28 -15.09 2.36
N PRO A 56 9.56 -15.33 2.01
CA PRO A 56 10.08 -15.13 0.67
C PRO A 56 9.35 -15.98 -0.38
N GLY A 57 9.38 -15.52 -1.64
CA GLY A 57 8.88 -16.30 -2.78
C GLY A 57 7.38 -16.17 -3.10
N LEU A 58 6.64 -15.32 -2.39
CA LEU A 58 5.18 -15.15 -2.56
C LEU A 58 4.79 -14.12 -3.63
N ALA A 59 5.52 -14.05 -4.75
CA ALA A 59 5.25 -13.15 -5.88
C ALA A 59 5.09 -11.64 -5.54
N LYS A 60 5.55 -11.18 -4.36
CA LYS A 60 5.45 -9.78 -3.91
C LYS A 60 6.08 -8.81 -4.91
N THR A 61 7.30 -9.11 -5.34
CA THR A 61 8.02 -8.32 -6.35
C THR A 61 7.29 -8.30 -7.68
N THR A 62 6.76 -9.45 -8.10
CA THR A 62 5.98 -9.57 -9.33
C THR A 62 4.74 -8.68 -9.25
N ALA A 63 4.05 -8.65 -8.10
CA ALA A 63 2.81 -7.90 -7.95
C ALA A 63 2.93 -6.41 -8.22
N ILE A 64 3.82 -5.75 -7.50
CA ILE A 64 4.03 -4.30 -7.65
C ILE A 64 4.69 -3.96 -8.98
N LYS A 65 5.57 -4.84 -9.50
CA LYS A 65 6.21 -4.62 -10.81
C LYS A 65 5.18 -4.73 -11.94
N SER A 66 4.32 -5.75 -11.92
CA SER A 66 3.24 -5.90 -12.89
C SER A 66 2.25 -4.74 -12.82
N LEU A 67 1.99 -4.20 -11.63
CA LEU A 67 1.19 -2.98 -11.49
C LEU A 67 1.86 -1.78 -12.15
N ALA A 68 3.15 -1.57 -11.93
CA ALA A 68 3.88 -0.47 -12.55
C ALA A 68 3.90 -0.59 -14.09
N GLU A 69 4.11 -1.80 -14.62
CA GLU A 69 4.07 -2.10 -16.06
C GLU A 69 2.67 -1.90 -16.66
N ALA A 70 1.62 -2.32 -15.96
CA ALA A 70 0.23 -2.12 -16.39
C ALA A 70 -0.19 -0.64 -16.41
N LEU A 71 0.54 0.22 -15.70
CA LEU A 71 0.31 1.67 -15.61
C LEU A 71 1.31 2.52 -16.42
N ASP A 72 2.29 1.89 -17.09
CA ASP A 72 3.41 2.57 -17.76
C ASP A 72 4.14 3.57 -16.84
N THR A 73 4.52 3.10 -15.65
CA THR A 73 5.12 3.93 -14.59
C THR A 73 6.47 3.39 -14.11
N GLY A 74 7.20 4.24 -13.36
CA GLY A 74 8.44 3.84 -12.73
C GLY A 74 8.24 2.82 -11.60
N PHE A 75 9.08 1.80 -11.59
CA PHE A 75 9.23 0.86 -10.48
C PHE A 75 10.67 0.87 -9.97
N GLN A 76 10.84 0.90 -8.65
CA GLN A 76 12.13 0.71 -8.00
C GLN A 76 12.02 -0.32 -6.88
N ARG A 77 12.95 -1.29 -6.89
CA ARG A 77 13.15 -2.22 -5.79
C ARG A 77 14.36 -1.77 -4.99
N ILE A 78 14.16 -1.57 -3.71
CA ILE A 78 15.17 -1.12 -2.75
C ILE A 78 15.31 -2.21 -1.71
N GLN A 79 16.46 -2.87 -1.70
CA GLN A 79 16.80 -3.85 -0.68
C GLN A 79 17.32 -3.10 0.54
N PHE A 80 16.68 -3.27 1.69
CA PHE A 80 17.12 -2.68 2.94
C PHE A 80 18.21 -3.58 3.54
N THR A 81 19.36 -2.98 3.81
CA THR A 81 20.54 -3.66 4.37
C THR A 81 21.10 -2.87 5.56
N PRO A 82 21.88 -3.51 6.46
CA PRO A 82 22.41 -2.84 7.65
C PRO A 82 23.34 -1.65 7.36
N ASP A 83 23.96 -1.64 6.18
CA ASP A 83 24.90 -0.62 5.70
C ASP A 83 24.24 0.51 4.88
N LEU A 84 22.95 0.38 4.57
CA LEU A 84 22.22 1.39 3.79
C LEU A 84 22.19 2.73 4.54
N LEU A 85 22.42 3.83 3.83
CA LEU A 85 22.33 5.18 4.40
C LEU A 85 21.06 5.89 3.92
N PRO A 86 20.53 6.87 4.68
CA PRO A 86 19.40 7.68 4.22
C PRO A 86 19.65 8.37 2.87
N ALA A 87 20.89 8.77 2.61
CA ALA A 87 21.29 9.40 1.35
C ALA A 87 21.23 8.43 0.15
N ASP A 88 21.36 7.12 0.36
CA ASP A 88 21.23 6.11 -0.70
C ASP A 88 19.78 5.92 -1.14
N LEU A 89 18.82 6.27 -0.27
CA LEU A 89 17.39 6.22 -0.54
C LEU A 89 16.88 7.53 -1.16
N VAL A 90 17.20 8.64 -0.49
CA VAL A 90 16.69 9.98 -0.84
C VAL A 90 17.48 10.59 -1.99
N GLY A 91 18.80 10.41 -2.00
CA GLY A 91 19.70 11.04 -2.96
C GLY A 91 20.78 11.87 -2.27
N THR A 92 21.75 12.32 -3.07
CA THR A 92 22.92 13.05 -2.59
C THR A 92 23.33 14.15 -3.56
N MET A 93 24.13 15.11 -3.08
CA MET A 93 24.78 16.10 -3.92
C MET A 93 26.14 15.55 -4.41
N ILE A 94 26.33 15.56 -5.73
CA ILE A 94 27.58 15.14 -6.37
C ILE A 94 28.36 16.38 -6.79
N TYR A 95 29.58 16.51 -6.27
CA TYR A 95 30.52 17.53 -6.72
C TYR A 95 30.98 17.21 -8.15
N ARG A 96 30.89 18.21 -9.02
CA ARG A 96 31.34 18.14 -10.41
C ARG A 96 32.66 18.90 -10.55
N PRO A 97 33.81 18.20 -10.70
CA PRO A 97 35.11 18.86 -10.75
C PRO A 97 35.31 19.77 -11.97
N SER A 98 34.54 19.58 -13.05
CA SER A 98 34.69 20.35 -14.28
C SER A 98 34.33 21.83 -14.13
N ASP A 99 33.39 22.15 -13.25
CA ASP A 99 32.89 23.52 -13.03
C ASP A 99 32.85 23.92 -11.55
N GLY A 100 33.26 23.02 -10.64
CA GLY A 100 33.25 23.27 -9.19
C GLY A 100 31.84 23.30 -8.58
N SER A 101 30.81 22.89 -9.33
CA SER A 101 29.43 22.92 -8.88
C SER A 101 29.01 21.65 -8.14
N PHE A 102 27.94 21.74 -7.35
CA PHE A 102 27.26 20.58 -6.77
C PHE A 102 25.98 20.32 -7.55
N THR A 103 25.78 19.07 -7.98
CA THR A 103 24.57 18.65 -8.70
C THR A 103 23.82 17.58 -7.93
N THR A 104 22.50 17.73 -7.82
CA THR A 104 21.66 16.77 -7.10
C THR A 104 21.48 15.49 -7.91
N ARG A 105 21.81 14.35 -7.30
CA ARG A 105 21.43 13.03 -7.79
C ARG A 105 20.27 12.52 -6.96
N LYS A 106 19.09 12.45 -7.59
CA LYS A 106 17.89 11.85 -7.02
C LYS A 106 18.11 10.37 -6.69
N GLY A 107 17.69 9.95 -5.51
CA GLY A 107 17.75 8.55 -5.07
C GLY A 107 16.64 7.69 -5.70
N PRO A 108 16.64 6.38 -5.41
CA PRO A 108 15.65 5.42 -5.92
C PRO A 108 14.22 5.69 -5.43
N ILE A 109 14.02 6.51 -4.39
CA ILE A 109 12.66 6.86 -3.92
C ILE A 109 11.86 7.70 -4.93
N PHE A 110 12.53 8.33 -5.91
CA PHE A 110 11.88 9.08 -6.99
C PHE A 110 11.36 8.14 -8.07
N SER A 111 10.38 7.30 -7.70
CA SER A 111 9.65 6.42 -8.60
C SER A 111 8.19 6.32 -8.16
N ASN A 112 7.32 5.81 -9.03
CA ASN A 112 5.91 5.73 -8.70
C ASN A 112 5.59 4.58 -7.75
N PHE A 113 6.25 3.44 -7.98
CA PHE A 113 6.08 2.23 -7.19
C PHE A 113 7.41 1.83 -6.56
N ILE A 114 7.44 1.79 -5.23
CA ILE A 114 8.63 1.42 -4.46
C ILE A 114 8.36 0.10 -3.74
N LEU A 115 9.19 -0.90 -4.01
CA LEU A 115 9.30 -2.09 -3.16
C LEU A 115 10.45 -1.88 -2.18
N ALA A 116 10.14 -1.67 -0.90
CA ALA A 116 11.11 -1.59 0.18
C ALA A 116 11.26 -2.97 0.83
N ASP A 117 12.17 -3.78 0.30
CA ASP A 117 12.33 -5.17 0.71
C ASP A 117 13.12 -5.27 2.01
N GLU A 118 12.61 -6.03 2.98
CA GLU A 118 13.22 -6.29 4.29
C GLU A 118 13.52 -5.01 5.08
N ILE A 119 12.54 -4.12 5.18
CA ILE A 119 12.67 -2.80 5.83
C ILE A 119 13.24 -2.91 7.27
N ASN A 120 12.99 -4.03 7.94
CA ASN A 120 13.50 -4.34 9.27
C ASN A 120 15.00 -4.69 9.29
N ARG A 121 15.73 -4.75 8.18
CA ARG A 121 17.19 -4.98 8.16
C ARG A 121 18.02 -3.69 8.17
N ALA A 122 17.42 -2.55 7.81
CA ALA A 122 18.14 -1.28 7.85
C ALA A 122 18.02 -0.58 9.21
N PRO A 123 18.99 0.28 9.58
CA PRO A 123 18.90 1.10 10.79
C PRO A 123 17.68 2.01 10.82
N SER A 124 17.22 2.36 12.02
CA SER A 124 16.03 3.20 12.26
C SER A 124 16.06 4.56 11.54
N LYS A 125 17.26 5.13 11.29
CA LYS A 125 17.42 6.37 10.52
C LYS A 125 17.00 6.22 9.06
N VAL A 126 17.31 5.08 8.45
CA VAL A 126 16.93 4.79 7.05
C VAL A 126 15.44 4.52 6.94
N GLN A 127 14.90 3.75 7.89
CA GLN A 127 13.45 3.52 8.01
C GLN A 127 12.71 4.85 8.13
N SER A 128 13.21 5.74 9.00
CA SER A 128 12.63 7.07 9.21
C SER A 128 12.64 7.93 7.95
N ALA A 129 13.71 7.88 7.14
CA ALA A 129 13.78 8.63 5.88
C ALA A 129 12.75 8.15 4.85
N LEU A 130 12.50 6.84 4.75
CA LEU A 130 11.42 6.30 3.91
C LEU A 130 10.04 6.75 4.41
N LEU A 131 9.82 6.64 5.73
CA LEU A 131 8.55 6.98 6.35
C LEU A 131 8.24 8.48 6.29
N GLU A 132 9.25 9.34 6.34
CA GLU A 132 9.10 10.78 6.14
C GLU A 132 8.65 11.07 4.71
N ALA A 133 9.32 10.49 3.72
CA ALA A 133 8.94 10.62 2.31
C ALA A 133 7.51 10.12 2.04
N MET A 134 7.09 9.04 2.71
CA MET A 134 5.72 8.52 2.68
C MET A 134 4.67 9.49 3.24
N GLN A 135 5.01 10.25 4.29
CA GLN A 135 4.05 11.16 4.91
C GLN A 135 4.01 12.54 4.25
N GLU A 136 5.19 13.05 3.88
CA GLU A 136 5.34 14.41 3.38
C GLU A 136 5.22 14.48 1.84
N HIS A 137 5.27 13.33 1.14
CA HIS A 137 5.29 13.25 -0.33
C HIS A 137 6.36 14.15 -0.99
N GLN A 138 7.45 14.39 -0.26
CA GLN A 138 8.59 15.19 -0.71
C GLN A 138 9.83 14.77 0.06
N VAL A 139 11.00 15.09 -0.49
CA VAL A 139 12.29 14.86 0.17
C VAL A 139 13.20 16.05 -0.02
N THR A 140 14.04 16.34 0.97
CA THR A 140 15.02 17.44 0.88
C THR A 140 16.42 16.88 0.65
N ILE A 141 17.09 17.34 -0.40
CA ILE A 141 18.48 16.98 -0.72
C ILE A 141 19.32 18.26 -0.70
N GLY A 142 20.26 18.33 0.24
CA GLY A 142 20.99 19.57 0.50
C GLY A 142 20.02 20.65 0.99
N GLU A 143 19.90 21.74 0.24
CA GLU A 143 19.01 22.86 0.57
C GLU A 143 17.72 22.87 -0.26
N THR A 144 17.57 21.96 -1.23
CA THR A 144 16.41 21.94 -2.14
C THR A 144 15.45 20.82 -1.78
N THR A 145 14.17 21.17 -1.64
CA THR A 145 13.08 20.21 -1.47
C THR A 145 12.52 19.82 -2.84
N TYR A 146 12.33 18.51 -3.03
CA TYR A 146 11.81 17.93 -4.26
C TYR A 146 10.52 17.15 -3.96
N PRO A 147 9.42 17.45 -4.66
CA PRO A 147 8.19 16.69 -4.52
C PRO A 147 8.33 15.29 -5.13
N LEU A 148 7.63 14.33 -4.55
CA LEU A 148 7.38 13.00 -5.11
C LEU A 148 6.07 13.08 -5.90
N GLU A 149 6.16 13.62 -7.11
CA GLU A 149 4.99 13.93 -7.94
C GLU A 149 4.27 12.67 -8.47
N GLY A 150 2.95 12.77 -8.59
CA GLY A 150 2.11 11.76 -9.22
C GLY A 150 1.77 10.59 -8.29
N LEU A 151 1.61 9.41 -8.88
CA LEU A 151 1.40 8.18 -8.11
C LEU A 151 2.65 7.88 -7.30
N PHE A 152 2.50 7.71 -5.99
CA PHE A 152 3.58 7.29 -5.08
C PHE A 152 3.06 6.24 -4.11
N LEU A 153 3.41 4.97 -4.37
CA LEU A 153 3.01 3.84 -3.55
C LEU A 153 4.25 3.06 -3.09
N VAL A 154 4.48 3.08 -1.78
CA VAL A 154 5.47 2.21 -1.12
C VAL A 154 4.79 0.93 -0.64
N MET A 155 5.35 -0.20 -1.05
CA MET A 155 5.08 -1.52 -0.49
C MET A 155 6.34 -2.00 0.21
N ALA A 156 6.32 -2.01 1.55
CA ALA A 156 7.42 -2.49 2.36
C ALA A 156 7.22 -3.96 2.73
N THR A 157 8.29 -4.74 2.86
CA THR A 157 8.21 -6.13 3.32
C THR A 157 8.96 -6.31 4.63
N GLN A 158 8.42 -7.15 5.50
CA GLN A 158 9.10 -7.64 6.69
C GLN A 158 9.10 -9.17 6.66
N ASN A 159 10.28 -9.76 6.89
CA ASN A 159 10.41 -11.20 7.06
C ASN A 159 10.36 -11.52 8.57
N PRO A 160 9.32 -12.24 9.06
CA PRO A 160 9.18 -12.52 10.48
C PRO A 160 10.15 -13.59 11.00
N ILE A 161 10.82 -14.34 10.13
CA ILE A 161 11.66 -15.50 10.50
C ILE A 161 13.10 -15.07 10.86
N GLU A 162 13.60 -13.97 10.29
CA GLU A 162 14.96 -13.49 10.53
C GLU A 162 15.04 -12.62 11.78
N GLN A 163 15.60 -13.18 12.86
CA GLN A 163 15.79 -12.47 14.14
C GLN A 163 17.20 -11.88 14.32
N GLU A 164 18.20 -12.33 13.55
CA GLU A 164 19.56 -11.81 13.66
C GLU A 164 19.74 -10.54 12.81
N GLY A 165 20.22 -9.46 13.43
CA GLY A 165 20.55 -8.22 12.72
C GLY A 165 19.33 -7.42 12.23
N THR A 166 18.15 -7.63 12.83
CA THR A 166 16.95 -6.87 12.49
C THR A 166 16.62 -5.78 13.51
N TYR A 167 16.09 -4.68 13.00
CA TYR A 167 15.58 -3.51 13.69
C TYR A 167 14.06 -3.48 13.48
N PRO A 168 13.26 -3.99 14.43
CA PRO A 168 11.81 -3.99 14.29
C PRO A 168 11.30 -2.55 14.17
N LEU A 169 10.27 -2.35 13.32
CA LEU A 169 9.62 -1.06 13.24
C LEU A 169 8.83 -0.83 14.55
N PRO A 170 9.08 0.28 15.26
CA PRO A 170 8.21 0.70 16.36
C PRO A 170 6.77 0.87 15.87
N GLU A 171 5.81 0.68 16.76
CA GLU A 171 4.38 0.75 16.45
C GLU A 171 3.96 2.09 15.85
N ALA A 172 4.56 3.19 16.34
CA ALA A 172 4.36 4.52 15.77
C ALA A 172 4.82 4.65 14.30
N GLN A 173 5.75 3.80 13.85
CA GLN A 173 6.19 3.72 12.45
C GLN A 173 5.28 2.80 11.63
N VAL A 174 4.81 1.70 12.20
CA VAL A 174 3.84 0.80 11.56
C VAL A 174 2.51 1.54 11.27
N ASP A 175 2.05 2.39 12.19
CA ASP A 175 0.84 3.23 12.06
C ASP A 175 0.87 4.22 10.87
N ARG A 176 2.02 4.38 10.19
CA ARG A 176 2.16 5.17 8.96
C ARG A 176 1.80 4.37 7.70
N PHE A 177 1.74 3.04 7.78
CA PHE A 177 1.22 2.20 6.72
C PHE A 177 -0.30 2.11 6.87
N MET A 178 -1.01 2.19 5.74
CA MET A 178 -2.46 2.06 5.75
C MET A 178 -2.89 0.61 5.99
N LEU A 179 -2.16 -0.33 5.41
CA LEU A 179 -2.47 -1.76 5.47
C LEU A 179 -1.25 -2.54 5.91
N LYS A 180 -1.42 -3.42 6.89
CA LYS A 180 -0.49 -4.49 7.23
C LYS A 180 -1.08 -5.83 6.80
N VAL A 181 -0.62 -6.35 5.67
CA VAL A 181 -1.16 -7.57 5.06
C VAL A 181 -0.26 -8.75 5.37
N LYS A 182 -0.83 -9.81 5.94
CA LYS A 182 -0.13 -11.05 6.25
C LYS A 182 -0.33 -12.06 5.14
N ILE A 183 0.72 -12.38 4.41
CA ILE A 183 0.67 -13.33 3.29
C ILE A 183 1.26 -14.67 3.71
N THR A 184 0.48 -15.73 3.47
CA THR A 184 0.85 -17.13 3.72
C THR A 184 1.14 -17.85 2.40
N TYR A 185 1.66 -19.08 2.46
CA TYR A 185 1.81 -19.92 1.28
C TYR A 185 0.47 -20.13 0.56
N PRO A 186 0.48 -20.20 -0.78
CA PRO A 186 -0.72 -20.46 -1.57
C PRO A 186 -1.28 -21.85 -1.27
N GLN A 187 -2.57 -22.07 -1.59
CA GLN A 187 -3.16 -23.39 -1.49
C GLN A 187 -2.57 -24.35 -2.53
N PRO A 188 -2.59 -25.68 -2.33
CA PRO A 188 -1.98 -26.64 -3.27
C PRO A 188 -2.46 -26.51 -4.73
N ALA A 189 -3.73 -26.13 -4.93
CA ALA A 189 -4.29 -25.91 -6.27
C ALA A 189 -3.73 -24.63 -6.94
N GLU A 190 -3.42 -23.61 -6.15
CA GLU A 190 -2.82 -22.36 -6.62
C GLU A 190 -1.32 -22.55 -6.85
N GLU A 191 -0.64 -23.23 -5.94
CA GLU A 191 0.78 -23.57 -6.07
C GLU A 191 1.04 -24.42 -7.31
N ARG A 192 0.15 -25.36 -7.63
CA ARG A 192 0.22 -26.12 -8.88
C ARG A 192 0.16 -25.21 -10.11
N LYS A 193 -0.70 -24.19 -10.13
CA LYS A 193 -0.76 -23.25 -11.25
C LYS A 193 0.51 -22.40 -11.36
N VAL A 194 1.08 -22.00 -10.22
CA VAL A 194 2.38 -21.31 -10.19
C VAL A 194 3.48 -22.21 -10.77
N LEU A 195 3.49 -23.49 -10.39
CA LEU A 195 4.42 -24.48 -10.94
C LEU A 195 4.22 -24.69 -12.45
N ASP A 196 2.98 -24.90 -12.88
CA ASP A 196 2.64 -25.10 -14.30
C ASP A 196 3.05 -23.88 -15.14
N MET A 197 2.88 -22.66 -14.61
CA MET A 197 3.32 -21.41 -15.27
C MET A 197 4.85 -21.27 -15.29
N ALA A 198 5.55 -21.71 -14.26
CA ALA A 198 7.02 -21.69 -14.23
C ALA A 198 7.64 -22.74 -15.17
N LEU A 199 6.93 -23.86 -15.42
CA LEU A 199 7.38 -24.96 -16.27
C LEU A 199 6.88 -24.85 -17.73
N GLY A 200 5.73 -24.22 -17.95
CA GLY A 200 5.01 -24.17 -19.21
C GLY A 200 4.93 -22.74 -19.77
N ASP A 201 5.85 -22.45 -20.68
CA ASP A 201 5.95 -21.23 -21.51
C ASP A 201 6.28 -19.90 -20.80
N ALA A 202 6.92 -19.02 -21.57
CA ALA A 202 7.40 -17.72 -21.10
C ALA A 202 6.25 -16.88 -20.51
N PRO A 203 6.50 -16.11 -19.43
CA PRO A 203 5.48 -15.27 -18.82
C PRO A 203 4.84 -14.36 -19.87
N MET A 204 3.50 -14.32 -19.89
CA MET A 204 2.79 -13.39 -20.76
C MET A 204 3.20 -11.96 -20.40
N PRO A 205 3.68 -11.15 -21.38
CA PRO A 205 4.10 -9.80 -21.09
C PRO A 205 2.89 -8.97 -20.65
N ILE A 206 3.07 -8.26 -19.53
CA ILE A 206 2.10 -7.26 -19.07
C ILE A 206 2.08 -6.11 -20.07
N ARG A 207 0.87 -5.66 -20.43
CA ARG A 207 0.69 -4.50 -21.31
C ARG A 207 0.15 -3.32 -20.51
N PRO A 208 0.57 -2.09 -20.83
CA PRO A 208 -0.07 -0.89 -20.30
C PRO A 208 -1.56 -0.88 -20.64
N VAL A 209 -2.42 -0.75 -19.64
CA VAL A 209 -3.88 -0.74 -19.79
C VAL A 209 -4.56 0.48 -19.17
N ALA A 210 -3.85 1.21 -18.30
CA ALA A 210 -4.30 2.46 -17.71
C ALA A 210 -3.14 3.44 -17.59
N SER A 211 -3.43 4.73 -17.59
CA SER A 211 -2.47 5.81 -17.37
C SER A 211 -2.52 6.33 -15.92
N PRO A 212 -1.45 6.98 -15.43
CA PRO A 212 -1.45 7.59 -14.09
C PRO A 212 -2.57 8.62 -13.89
N SER A 213 -2.93 9.37 -14.94
CA SER A 213 -4.03 10.32 -14.90
C SER A 213 -5.39 9.65 -14.70
N GLU A 214 -5.62 8.51 -15.36
CA GLU A 214 -6.88 7.75 -15.17
C GLU A 214 -6.97 7.19 -13.74
N ILE A 215 -5.85 6.76 -13.14
CA ILE A 215 -5.83 6.35 -11.74
C ILE A 215 -6.12 7.53 -10.80
N ALA A 216 -5.56 8.72 -11.08
CA ALA A 216 -5.86 9.91 -10.30
C ALA A 216 -7.37 10.26 -10.36
N GLU A 217 -8.00 10.15 -11.52
CA GLU A 217 -9.46 10.30 -11.64
C GLU A 217 -10.23 9.28 -10.81
N MET A 218 -9.79 8.01 -10.79
CA MET A 218 -10.40 6.98 -9.95
C MET A 218 -10.27 7.30 -8.47
N GLN A 219 -9.10 7.78 -8.02
CA GLN A 219 -8.88 8.20 -6.63
C GLN A 219 -9.87 9.30 -6.22
N GLU A 220 -10.16 10.25 -7.11
CA GLU A 220 -11.19 11.26 -6.87
C GLU A 220 -12.60 10.68 -6.78
N VAL A 221 -12.95 9.71 -7.62
CA VAL A 221 -14.24 9.00 -7.53
C VAL A 221 -14.35 8.21 -6.22
N VAL A 222 -13.29 7.54 -5.78
CA VAL A 222 -13.23 6.80 -4.52
C VAL A 222 -13.51 7.73 -3.32
N LYS A 223 -12.98 8.96 -3.33
CA LYS A 223 -13.27 9.98 -2.30
C LYS A 223 -14.75 10.38 -2.25
N MET A 224 -15.47 10.27 -3.38
CA MET A 224 -16.89 10.60 -3.47
C MET A 224 -17.81 9.46 -3.00
N VAL A 225 -17.32 8.22 -2.91
CA VAL A 225 -18.12 7.07 -2.46
C VAL A 225 -18.79 7.39 -1.12
N TYR A 226 -20.12 7.19 -1.08
CA TYR A 226 -20.93 7.57 0.06
C TYR A 226 -20.67 6.65 1.25
N ILE A 227 -20.49 7.24 2.43
CA ILE A 227 -20.50 6.53 3.71
C ILE A 227 -21.68 7.07 4.48
N ASP A 228 -22.55 6.19 4.97
CA ASP A 228 -23.65 6.58 5.84
C ASP A 228 -23.17 6.87 7.27
N ASP A 229 -23.87 7.73 8.00
CA ASP A 229 -23.50 8.08 9.38
C ASP A 229 -23.47 6.85 10.30
N GLN A 230 -24.34 5.87 10.09
CA GLN A 230 -24.31 4.62 10.87
C GLN A 230 -23.01 3.83 10.65
N VAL A 231 -22.47 3.88 9.43
CA VAL A 231 -21.20 3.21 9.10
C VAL A 231 -20.03 4.01 9.67
N ARG A 232 -20.09 5.36 9.67
CA ARG A 232 -19.08 6.20 10.34
C ARG A 232 -19.04 5.90 11.83
N ASP A 233 -20.19 5.87 12.49
CA ASP A 233 -20.30 5.54 13.91
C ASP A 233 -19.81 4.13 14.20
N TYR A 234 -20.10 3.16 13.31
CA TYR A 234 -19.55 1.81 13.42
C TYR A 234 -18.02 1.78 13.38
N ILE A 235 -17.38 2.50 12.44
CA ILE A 235 -15.92 2.63 12.36
C ILE A 235 -15.35 3.25 13.64
N LEU A 236 -15.96 4.34 14.13
CA LEU A 236 -15.53 5.02 15.35
C LEU A 236 -15.64 4.09 16.57
N ASN A 237 -16.73 3.32 16.66
CA ASN A 237 -16.94 2.36 17.75
C ASN A 237 -15.94 1.20 17.69
N LEU A 238 -15.61 0.69 16.50
CA LEU A 238 -14.57 -0.33 16.34
C LEU A 238 -13.22 0.16 16.89
N VAL A 239 -12.77 1.33 16.44
CA VAL A 239 -11.50 1.90 16.91
C VAL A 239 -11.56 2.20 18.41
N ARG A 240 -12.68 2.72 18.91
CA ARG A 240 -12.86 2.95 20.36
C ARG A 240 -12.81 1.65 21.15
N ALA A 241 -13.38 0.56 20.65
CA ALA A 241 -13.35 -0.75 21.31
C ALA A 241 -11.92 -1.28 21.47
N THR A 242 -11.02 -1.00 20.53
CA THR A 242 -9.59 -1.34 20.70
C THR A 242 -8.92 -0.54 21.83
N ARG A 243 -9.40 0.66 22.16
CA ARG A 243 -8.82 1.53 23.22
C ARG A 243 -9.48 1.33 24.58
N ARG A 244 -10.76 0.98 24.59
CA ARG A 244 -11.59 0.81 25.78
C ARG A 244 -12.50 -0.42 25.62
N PRO A 245 -11.94 -1.63 25.58
CA PRO A 245 -12.73 -2.83 25.34
C PRO A 245 -13.78 -3.08 26.44
N ALA A 246 -13.51 -2.63 27.67
CA ALA A 246 -14.46 -2.71 28.79
C ALA A 246 -15.79 -1.94 28.55
N ASP A 247 -15.76 -0.79 27.85
CA ASP A 247 -16.97 -0.02 27.50
C ASP A 247 -17.92 -0.83 26.59
N PHE A 248 -17.40 -1.86 25.92
CA PHE A 248 -18.12 -2.73 24.97
C PHE A 248 -18.37 -4.13 25.52
N GLY A 249 -18.14 -4.35 26.82
CA GLY A 249 -18.35 -5.65 27.46
C GLY A 249 -17.24 -6.68 27.19
N LEU A 250 -16.08 -6.27 26.69
CA LEU A 250 -14.92 -7.12 26.39
C LEU A 250 -13.79 -6.91 27.42
N LYS A 251 -14.13 -6.88 28.70
CA LYS A 251 -13.19 -6.52 29.77
C LYS A 251 -11.97 -7.47 29.84
N GLU A 252 -12.15 -8.71 29.41
CA GLU A 252 -11.11 -9.72 29.33
C GLU A 252 -9.98 -9.37 28.34
N LEU A 253 -10.21 -8.46 27.39
CA LEU A 253 -9.20 -8.02 26.41
C LEU A 253 -8.36 -6.84 26.90
N GLU A 254 -8.81 -6.11 27.92
CA GLU A 254 -8.10 -4.94 28.47
C GLU A 254 -6.64 -5.23 28.87
N PRO A 255 -6.30 -6.35 29.56
CA PRO A 255 -4.90 -6.65 29.89
C PRO A 255 -4.07 -7.18 28.71
N LEU A 256 -4.68 -7.42 27.55
CA LEU A 256 -4.00 -7.94 26.35
C LEU A 256 -3.64 -6.83 25.35
N ILE A 257 -4.14 -5.61 25.56
CA ILE A 257 -3.99 -4.48 24.64
C ILE A 257 -3.23 -3.36 25.34
N ASP A 258 -1.95 -3.19 25.00
CA ASP A 258 -1.12 -2.10 25.53
C ASP A 258 -1.60 -0.72 25.03
N PHE A 259 -1.99 -0.63 23.77
CA PHE A 259 -2.52 0.56 23.12
C PHE A 259 -3.48 0.16 22.00
N GLY A 260 -4.58 0.91 21.84
CA GLY A 260 -5.53 0.71 20.75
C GLY A 260 -5.15 1.47 19.47
N GLY A 261 -5.93 1.27 18.40
CA GLY A 261 -5.68 1.90 17.11
C GLY A 261 -5.69 3.43 17.18
N SER A 262 -4.83 4.11 16.42
CA SER A 262 -4.71 5.57 16.40
C SER A 262 -5.89 6.25 15.69
N PRO A 263 -5.99 7.60 15.66
CA PRO A 263 -6.96 8.27 14.78
C PRO A 263 -6.78 7.94 13.30
N ARG A 264 -5.57 7.55 12.87
CA ARG A 264 -5.31 7.11 11.49
C ARG A 264 -6.08 5.84 11.17
N ALA A 265 -6.22 4.91 12.12
CA ALA A 265 -7.03 3.71 11.94
C ALA A 265 -8.47 4.03 11.52
N SER A 266 -9.12 5.03 12.14
CA SER A 266 -10.47 5.45 11.74
C SER A 266 -10.51 6.02 10.32
N ILE A 267 -9.47 6.78 9.94
CA ILE A 267 -9.35 7.35 8.60
C ILE A 267 -9.13 6.25 7.57
N TYR A 268 -8.19 5.34 7.82
CA TYR A 268 -7.83 4.21 6.95
C TYR A 268 -8.97 3.20 6.80
N LEU A 269 -9.75 2.91 7.86
CA LEU A 269 -10.98 2.14 7.74
C LEU A 269 -11.96 2.84 6.80
N GLY A 270 -12.21 4.14 6.98
CA GLY A 270 -13.13 4.90 6.14
C GLY A 270 -12.70 4.97 4.66
N THR A 271 -11.43 5.28 4.39
CA THR A 271 -10.89 5.37 3.02
C THR A 271 -10.75 3.99 2.38
N GLY A 272 -10.30 3.00 3.13
CA GLY A 272 -10.19 1.60 2.70
C GLY A 272 -11.54 1.02 2.31
N SER A 273 -12.58 1.21 3.15
CA SER A 273 -13.93 0.72 2.84
C SER A 273 -14.54 1.39 1.61
N ARG A 274 -14.21 2.66 1.33
CA ARG A 274 -14.60 3.31 0.07
C ARG A 274 -13.95 2.64 -1.15
N ALA A 275 -12.66 2.34 -1.06
CA ALA A 275 -11.96 1.64 -2.14
C ALA A 275 -12.50 0.22 -2.33
N VAL A 276 -12.80 -0.52 -1.25
CA VAL A 276 -13.43 -1.86 -1.34
C VAL A 276 -14.80 -1.77 -2.01
N ALA A 277 -15.64 -0.81 -1.60
CA ALA A 277 -16.95 -0.60 -2.23
C ALA A 277 -16.82 -0.20 -3.72
N PHE A 278 -15.86 0.66 -4.05
CA PHE A 278 -15.56 1.05 -5.42
C PHE A 278 -15.13 -0.13 -6.29
N LEU A 279 -14.22 -0.97 -5.80
CA LEU A 279 -13.78 -2.20 -6.47
C LEU A 279 -14.92 -3.20 -6.66
N ALA A 280 -15.91 -3.19 -5.76
CA ALA A 280 -17.15 -3.97 -5.88
C ALA A 280 -18.21 -3.32 -6.81
N GLY A 281 -17.89 -2.21 -7.48
CA GLY A 281 -18.81 -1.51 -8.38
C GLY A 281 -19.93 -0.74 -7.68
N ARG A 282 -19.78 -0.43 -6.38
CA ARG A 282 -20.79 0.26 -5.56
C ARG A 282 -20.41 1.72 -5.30
N GLY A 283 -21.42 2.60 -5.35
CA GLY A 283 -21.30 4.02 -5.00
C GLY A 283 -21.48 4.32 -3.50
N TYR A 284 -21.59 3.30 -2.66
CA TYR A 284 -21.79 3.43 -1.21
C TYR A 284 -21.11 2.30 -0.44
N VAL A 285 -20.68 2.61 0.78
CA VAL A 285 -20.05 1.69 1.72
C VAL A 285 -21.10 0.96 2.57
N THR A 286 -20.84 -0.32 2.83
CA THR A 286 -21.61 -1.18 3.73
C THR A 286 -20.75 -1.59 4.94
N PRO A 287 -21.34 -2.06 6.05
CA PRO A 287 -20.57 -2.57 7.18
C PRO A 287 -19.65 -3.74 6.83
N GLN A 288 -19.95 -4.51 5.78
CA GLN A 288 -19.10 -5.61 5.35
C GLN A 288 -17.76 -5.08 4.79
N ASP A 289 -17.78 -3.99 4.03
CA ASP A 289 -16.55 -3.34 3.50
C ASP A 289 -15.60 -2.87 4.60
N VAL A 290 -16.15 -2.51 5.77
CA VAL A 290 -15.38 -2.16 6.96
C VAL A 290 -14.75 -3.41 7.56
N LYS A 291 -15.52 -4.49 7.71
CA LYS A 291 -15.03 -5.76 8.25
C LYS A 291 -13.95 -6.38 7.36
N ASP A 292 -14.14 -6.30 6.05
CA ASP A 292 -13.23 -6.89 5.07
C ASP A 292 -11.84 -6.26 5.12
N ILE A 293 -11.72 -4.98 5.48
CA ILE A 293 -10.42 -4.28 5.58
C ILE A 293 -9.93 -4.13 7.03
N ALA A 294 -10.77 -4.44 8.03
CA ALA A 294 -10.49 -4.12 9.42
C ALA A 294 -9.23 -4.79 9.96
N GLN A 295 -9.01 -6.07 9.64
CA GLN A 295 -7.83 -6.80 10.12
C GLN A 295 -6.51 -6.30 9.52
N ASP A 296 -6.56 -5.72 8.32
CA ASP A 296 -5.36 -5.17 7.69
C ASP A 296 -5.04 -3.76 8.19
N VAL A 297 -6.04 -3.02 8.69
CA VAL A 297 -5.87 -1.65 9.20
C VAL A 297 -5.56 -1.60 10.70
N LEU A 298 -6.03 -2.58 11.48
CA LEU A 298 -5.98 -2.60 12.95
C LEU A 298 -4.88 -3.49 13.52
#